data_AF-A0A432WCE8-F1
#
_entry.id   AF-A0A432WCE8-F1
#
_cell.length_a   1.000
_cell.length_b   1.000
_cell.length_c   1.000
_cell.angle_alpha   90.00
_cell.angle_beta   90.00
_cell.angle_gamma   90.00
#
_symmetry.space_group_name_H-M   'P 1'
#
loop_
_entity.id
_entity.type
_entity.pdbx_description
1 polymer ?
#
loop_
_entity_poly.entity_id
_entity_poly.type
_entity_poly.pdbx_seq_one_letter_code
_entity_poly.pdbx_strand_id
1 'polypeptide(L)'
;MNNGKVSYTNFLRIATQELECGLYKAAEVSLARCVRLATSFVTQQPPSDTNLEAYCKAVILLAATRLRMHQQAAALNDFSQSLHTLNRLYTSSTESDARTLIRRYQCVLIRANQSACALSRLHSSMGGHNDGKQTPSPLYH
;
A
#
# COMPACT_ATOMS: atom_id res chain seq x y z
N MET A 1 1.20 26.25 -10.97
CA MET A 1 1.33 25.23 -9.90
C MET A 1 1.78 23.86 -10.46
N ASN A 2 2.94 23.76 -11.15
CA ASN A 2 3.38 22.49 -11.77
C ASN A 2 4.51 21.77 -11.01
N ASN A 3 5.15 22.41 -10.04
CA ASN A 3 6.33 21.85 -9.36
C ASN A 3 6.02 20.55 -8.61
N GLY A 4 4.85 20.44 -7.96
CA GLY A 4 4.46 19.23 -7.23
C GLY A 4 4.33 18.00 -8.15
N LYS A 5 3.71 18.14 -9.32
CA LYS A 5 3.55 17.05 -10.29
C LYS A 5 4.89 16.63 -10.90
N VAL A 6 5.76 17.59 -11.22
CA VAL A 6 7.12 17.31 -11.68
C VAL A 6 7.92 16.56 -10.62
N SER A 7 7.86 17.01 -9.36
CA SER A 7 8.49 16.31 -8.24
C SER A 7 7.95 14.89 -8.04
N TYR A 8 6.63 14.69 -8.15
CA TYR A 8 6.01 13.37 -8.07
C TYR A 8 6.56 12.43 -9.15
N THR A 9 6.58 12.86 -10.41
CA THR A 9 7.10 12.04 -11.52
C THR A 9 8.58 11.70 -11.32
N ASN A 10 9.38 12.65 -10.84
CA ASN A 10 10.79 12.41 -10.53
C ASN A 10 10.98 11.39 -9.41
N PHE A 11 10.25 11.51 -8.30
CA PHE A 11 10.33 10.53 -7.21
C PHE A 11 9.80 9.16 -7.62
N LEU A 12 8.75 9.10 -8.45
CA LEU A 12 8.25 7.84 -8.96
C LEU A 12 9.28 7.15 -9.85
N ARG A 13 9.96 7.89 -10.73
CA ARG A 13 11.05 7.36 -11.56
C ARG A 13 12.19 6.79 -10.72
N ILE A 14 12.62 7.53 -9.69
CA ILE A 14 13.67 7.09 -8.75
C ILE A 14 13.21 5.82 -8.02
N ALA A 15 11.99 5.82 -7.47
CA ALA A 15 11.43 4.65 -6.80
C ALA A 15 11.38 3.42 -7.70
N THR A 16 10.96 3.56 -8.95
CA THR A 16 10.94 2.44 -9.91
C THR A 16 12.35 1.88 -10.13
N GLN A 17 13.34 2.75 -10.33
CA GLN A 17 14.74 2.32 -10.48
C GLN A 17 15.25 1.61 -9.22
N GLU A 18 14.92 2.12 -8.03
CA GLU A 18 15.28 1.49 -6.76
C GLU A 18 14.64 0.10 -6.62
N LEU A 19 13.39 -0.08 -7.07
CA LEU A 19 12.71 -1.38 -7.09
C LEU A 19 13.36 -2.36 -8.07
N GLU A 20 13.70 -1.91 -9.28
CA GLU A 20 14.40 -2.72 -10.28
C GLU A 20 15.76 -3.20 -9.79
N CYS A 21 16.47 -2.36 -9.02
CA CYS A 21 17.74 -2.71 -8.38
C CYS A 21 17.58 -3.51 -7.07
N GLY A 22 16.35 -3.83 -6.63
CA GLY A 22 16.10 -4.54 -5.36
C GLY A 22 16.37 -3.73 -4.09
N LEU A 23 16.50 -2.41 -4.20
CA LEU A 23 16.80 -1.47 -3.10
C LEU A 23 15.51 -1.08 -2.37
N TYR A 24 14.81 -2.05 -1.77
CA TYR A 24 13.46 -1.83 -1.21
C TYR A 24 13.36 -0.74 -0.14
N LYS A 25 14.37 -0.59 0.73
CA LYS A 25 14.40 0.49 1.74
C LYS A 25 14.48 1.89 1.10
N ALA A 26 15.25 2.03 0.02
CA ALA A 26 15.36 3.30 -0.70
C ALA A 26 14.04 3.59 -1.43
N ALA A 27 13.51 2.58 -2.13
CA ALA A 27 12.21 2.64 -2.79
C ALA A 27 11.08 3.04 -1.82
N GLU A 28 11.07 2.51 -0.58
CA GLU A 28 10.10 2.89 0.44
C GLU A 28 10.12 4.41 0.71
N VAL A 29 11.31 4.99 0.88
CA VAL A 29 11.47 6.43 1.16
C VAL A 29 10.98 7.27 -0.01
N SER A 30 11.33 6.89 -1.24
CA SER A 30 10.90 7.57 -2.46
C SER A 30 9.38 7.47 -2.67
N LEU A 31 8.80 6.28 -2.47
CA LEU A 31 7.36 6.05 -2.57
C LEU A 31 6.56 6.77 -1.48
N ALA A 32 7.08 6.84 -0.25
CA ALA A 32 6.47 7.62 0.83
C ALA A 32 6.41 9.12 0.47
N ARG A 33 7.43 9.65 -0.23
CA ARG A 33 7.38 11.01 -0.79
C ARG A 33 6.31 11.14 -1.87
N CYS A 34 6.21 10.17 -2.79
CA CYS A 34 5.16 10.13 -3.81
C CYS A 34 3.75 10.17 -3.18
N VAL A 35 3.49 9.36 -2.15
CA VAL A 35 2.19 9.34 -1.45
C VAL A 35 1.89 10.70 -0.83
N ARG A 36 2.85 11.35 -0.15
CA ARG A 36 2.64 12.69 0.42
C ARG A 36 2.31 13.74 -0.65
N LEU A 37 3.04 13.74 -1.77
CA LEU A 37 2.77 14.66 -2.88
C LEU A 37 1.40 14.38 -3.50
N ALA A 38 1.10 13.12 -3.80
CA ALA A 38 -0.17 12.73 -4.39
C ALA A 38 -1.38 12.98 -3.48
N THR A 39 -1.20 12.86 -2.15
CA THR A 39 -2.22 13.24 -1.17
C THR A 39 -2.59 14.72 -1.33
N SER A 40 -1.60 15.60 -1.52
CA SER A 40 -1.88 17.03 -1.73
C SER A 40 -2.61 17.32 -3.04
N PHE A 41 -2.50 16.45 -4.04
CA PHE A 41 -3.24 16.59 -5.31
C PHE A 41 -4.70 16.20 -5.17
N VAL A 42 -5.02 15.22 -4.32
CA VAL A 42 -6.39 14.73 -4.14
C VAL A 42 -7.16 15.51 -3.07
N THR A 43 -6.48 16.21 -2.17
CA THR A 43 -7.12 17.11 -1.19
C THR A 43 -7.50 18.46 -1.78
N GLN A 44 -6.94 18.84 -2.93
CA GLN A 44 -7.39 19.99 -3.72
C GLN A 44 -8.67 19.58 -4.45
N GLN A 45 -9.82 20.14 -4.05
CA GLN A 45 -11.11 19.79 -4.64
C GLN A 45 -11.47 20.66 -5.85
N PRO A 46 -12.10 20.09 -6.90
CA PRO A 46 -12.33 18.65 -7.10
C PRO A 46 -11.05 17.94 -7.59
N PRO A 47 -10.77 16.70 -7.13
CA PRO A 47 -9.62 15.95 -7.60
C PRO A 47 -9.87 15.42 -9.02
N SER A 48 -8.90 15.62 -9.92
CA SER A 48 -8.98 15.03 -11.27
C SER A 48 -8.71 13.52 -11.25
N ASP A 49 -9.15 12.83 -12.30
CA ASP A 49 -8.90 11.39 -12.48
C ASP A 49 -7.41 11.05 -12.38
N THR A 50 -6.57 11.81 -13.10
CA THR A 50 -5.11 11.67 -13.05
C THR A 50 -4.54 11.82 -11.63
N ASN A 51 -5.11 12.70 -10.80
CA ASN A 51 -4.64 12.89 -9.43
C ASN A 51 -5.03 11.69 -8.55
N LEU A 52 -6.25 11.17 -8.70
CA LEU A 52 -6.72 9.97 -7.99
C LEU A 52 -5.93 8.73 -8.39
N GLU A 53 -5.64 8.56 -9.68
CA GLU A 53 -4.81 7.47 -10.18
C GLU A 53 -3.40 7.52 -9.60
N ALA A 54 -2.75 8.69 -9.65
CA ALA A 54 -1.42 8.90 -9.09
C ALA A 54 -1.37 8.56 -7.60
N TYR A 55 -2.36 9.00 -6.83
CA TYR A 55 -2.49 8.70 -5.41
C TYR A 55 -2.63 7.20 -5.16
N CYS A 56 -3.57 6.54 -5.83
CA CYS A 56 -3.81 5.11 -5.63
C CYS A 56 -2.61 4.26 -6.04
N LYS A 57 -1.96 4.60 -7.16
CA LYS A 57 -0.74 3.93 -7.63
C LYS A 57 0.39 4.05 -6.61
N ALA A 58 0.64 5.26 -6.09
CA ALA A 58 1.69 5.48 -5.11
C ALA A 58 1.46 4.68 -3.81
N VAL A 59 0.22 4.64 -3.32
CA VAL A 59 -0.15 3.87 -2.11
C VAL A 59 0.05 2.36 -2.34
N ILE A 60 -0.43 1.83 -3.46
CA ILE A 60 -0.29 0.39 -3.78
C ILE A 60 1.19 0.00 -3.87
N LEU A 61 2.00 0.81 -4.56
CA LEU A 61 3.44 0.54 -4.68
C LEU A 61 4.15 0.60 -3.31
N LEU A 62 3.83 1.59 -2.47
CA LEU A 62 4.41 1.70 -1.12
C LEU A 62 4.05 0.47 -0.27
N ALA A 63 2.76 0.13 -0.22
CA ALA A 63 2.29 -1.01 0.55
C ALA A 63 2.91 -2.33 0.04
N ALA A 64 3.01 -2.52 -1.28
CA ALA A 64 3.65 -3.69 -1.87
C ALA A 64 5.14 -3.79 -1.50
N THR A 65 5.85 -2.65 -1.52
CA THR A 65 7.26 -2.56 -1.10
C THR A 65 7.42 -2.94 0.37
N ARG A 66 6.55 -2.43 1.24
CA ARG A 66 6.54 -2.75 2.67
C ARG A 66 6.24 -4.22 2.95
N LEU A 67 5.31 -4.83 2.20
CA LEU A 67 5.04 -6.26 2.29
C LEU A 67 6.27 -7.09 1.89
N ARG A 68 6.99 -6.70 0.84
CA ARG A 68 8.27 -7.35 0.44
C ARG A 68 9.35 -7.24 1.52
N MET A 69 9.32 -6.16 2.30
CA MET A 69 10.20 -5.95 3.44
C MET A 69 9.68 -6.55 4.76
N HIS A 70 8.63 -7.39 4.70
CA HIS A 70 7.98 -8.00 5.86
C HIS A 70 7.35 -7.01 6.86
N GLN A 71 7.11 -5.77 6.45
CA GLN A 71 6.48 -4.72 7.26
C GLN A 71 4.95 -4.74 7.08
N GLN A 72 4.32 -5.85 7.44
CA GLN A 72 2.88 -6.06 7.19
C GLN A 72 2.00 -5.00 7.88
N ALA A 73 2.27 -4.68 9.15
CA ALA A 73 1.51 -3.68 9.89
C ALA A 73 1.54 -2.29 9.20
N ALA A 74 2.70 -1.90 8.67
CA ALA A 74 2.84 -0.63 7.96
C ALA A 74 2.07 -0.61 6.63
N ALA A 75 2.15 -1.70 5.85
CA ALA A 75 1.40 -1.83 4.61
C ALA A 75 -0.12 -1.81 4.81
N LEU A 76 -0.62 -2.51 5.84
CA LEU A 76 -2.05 -2.49 6.20
C LEU A 76 -2.51 -1.10 6.64
N ASN A 77 -1.65 -0.39 7.38
CA ASN A 77 -1.92 0.99 7.76
C ASN A 77 -2.02 1.91 6.53
N ASP A 78 -1.16 1.76 5.52
CA ASP A 78 -1.25 2.55 4.29
C ASP A 78 -2.57 2.33 3.53
N PHE A 79 -3.01 1.07 3.41
CA PHE A 79 -4.30 0.76 2.80
C PHE A 79 -5.45 1.38 3.57
N SER A 80 -5.44 1.25 4.91
CA SER A 80 -6.49 1.80 5.77
C SER A 80 -6.58 3.33 5.66
N GLN A 81 -5.45 4.03 5.75
CA GLN A 81 -5.40 5.48 5.62
C GLN A 81 -5.87 5.97 4.24
N SER A 82 -5.51 5.23 3.18
CA SER A 82 -5.94 5.57 1.83
C SER A 82 -7.44 5.35 1.61
N LEU A 83 -7.98 4.25 2.11
CA LEU A 83 -9.43 4.00 2.08
C LEU A 83 -10.21 5.06 2.86
N HIS A 84 -9.69 5.48 4.02
CA HIS A 84 -10.29 6.58 4.79
C HIS A 84 -10.27 7.90 3.99
N THR A 85 -9.15 8.22 3.34
CA THR A 85 -9.00 9.43 2.52
C THR A 85 -9.98 9.43 1.35
N LEU A 86 -10.06 8.33 0.60
CA LEU A 86 -11.02 8.18 -0.49
C LEU A 86 -12.46 8.25 0.01
N ASN A 87 -12.78 7.64 1.15
CA ASN A 87 -14.13 7.71 1.71
C ASN A 87 -14.52 9.15 2.08
N ARG A 88 -13.59 9.92 2.67
CA ARG A 88 -13.82 11.35 2.92
C ARG A 88 -14.10 12.11 1.64
N LEU A 89 -13.29 11.91 0.59
CA LEU A 89 -13.49 12.53 -0.71
C LEU A 89 -14.85 12.16 -1.32
N TYR A 90 -15.24 10.89 -1.20
CA TYR A 90 -16.55 10.40 -1.65
C TYR A 90 -17.70 11.14 -0.97
N THR A 91 -17.63 11.31 0.36
CA THR A 91 -18.67 12.00 1.13
C THR A 91 -18.75 13.51 0.82
N SER A 92 -17.61 14.14 0.51
CA SER A 92 -17.57 15.57 0.17
C SER A 92 -17.90 15.88 -1.28
N SER A 93 -17.73 14.90 -2.19
CA SER A 93 -18.00 15.11 -3.61
C SER A 93 -19.50 15.17 -3.87
N THR A 94 -19.95 16.17 -4.62
CA THR A 94 -21.33 16.29 -5.13
C THR A 94 -21.47 15.75 -6.55
N GLU A 95 -20.35 15.61 -7.28
CA GLU A 95 -20.32 15.16 -8.66
C GLU A 95 -20.43 13.63 -8.75
N SER A 96 -21.40 13.14 -9.54
CA SER A 96 -21.66 11.70 -9.72
C SER A 96 -20.46 10.95 -10.30
N ASP A 97 -19.76 11.56 -11.25
CA ASP A 97 -18.61 10.95 -11.92
C ASP A 97 -17.41 10.80 -10.97
N ALA A 98 -17.11 11.84 -10.19
CA ALA A 98 -16.09 11.79 -9.16
C ALA A 98 -16.40 10.72 -8.09
N ARG A 99 -17.66 10.61 -7.65
CA ARG A 99 -18.10 9.55 -6.72
C ARG A 99 -17.91 8.15 -7.31
N THR A 100 -18.26 7.96 -8.57
CA THR A 100 -18.12 6.68 -9.28
C THR A 100 -16.65 6.28 -9.37
N LEU A 101 -15.79 7.23 -9.72
CA LEU A 101 -14.36 7.03 -9.83
C LEU A 101 -13.71 6.69 -8.48
N ILE A 102 -14.05 7.44 -7.42
CA ILE A 102 -13.56 7.19 -6.07
C ILE A 102 -13.94 5.77 -5.61
N ARG A 103 -15.18 5.33 -5.85
CA ARG A 103 -15.62 3.96 -5.53
C ARG A 103 -14.81 2.91 -6.28
N ARG A 104 -14.52 3.14 -7.57
CA ARG A 104 -13.68 2.21 -8.36
C ARG A 104 -12.31 2.03 -7.71
N TYR A 105 -11.67 3.12 -7.27
CA TYR A 105 -10.38 3.06 -6.59
C TYR A 105 -10.45 2.40 -5.20
N GLN A 106 -11.51 2.66 -4.41
CA GLN A 106 -11.72 1.95 -3.14
C GLN A 106 -11.80 0.43 -3.35
N CYS A 107 -12.51 -0.03 -4.37
CA CYS A 107 -12.58 -1.46 -4.71
C CYS A 107 -11.20 -2.06 -5.03
N VAL A 108 -10.35 -1.34 -5.78
CA VAL A 108 -8.99 -1.79 -6.10
C VAL A 108 -8.15 -1.92 -4.83
N LEU A 109 -8.19 -0.92 -3.94
CA LEU A 109 -7.43 -0.94 -2.69
C LEU A 109 -7.91 -2.02 -1.72
N ILE A 110 -9.22 -2.26 -1.62
CA ILE A 110 -9.77 -3.36 -0.82
C ILE A 110 -9.24 -4.70 -1.31
N ARG A 111 -9.26 -4.94 -2.62
CA ARG A 111 -8.73 -6.18 -3.20
C ARG A 111 -7.23 -6.34 -2.94
N ALA A 112 -6.45 -5.27 -3.11
CA ALA A 112 -5.02 -5.28 -2.82
C ALA A 112 -4.74 -5.61 -1.33
N ASN A 113 -5.52 -5.02 -0.42
CA ASN A 113 -5.42 -5.28 1.01
C ASN A 113 -5.79 -6.73 1.37
N GLN A 114 -6.87 -7.27 0.78
CA GLN A 114 -7.27 -8.67 0.98
C GLN A 114 -6.20 -9.66 0.50
N SER A 115 -5.59 -9.40 -0.66
CA SER A 115 -4.47 -10.20 -1.17
C SER A 115 -3.25 -10.13 -0.24
N ALA A 116 -2.93 -8.94 0.30
CA ALA A 116 -1.86 -8.78 1.28
C ALA A 116 -2.11 -9.57 2.57
N CYS A 117 -3.33 -9.51 3.11
CA CYS A 117 -3.74 -10.30 4.27
C CYS A 117 -3.67 -11.81 4.01
N ALA A 118 -4.08 -12.26 2.82
CA ALA A 118 -4.01 -13.68 2.45
C ALA A 118 -2.57 -14.19 2.39
N LEU A 119 -1.66 -13.42 1.77
CA LEU A 119 -0.23 -13.74 1.71
C LEU A 119 0.41 -13.82 3.11
N SER A 120 0.03 -12.89 4.02
CA SER A 120 0.51 -12.91 5.41
C SER A 120 0.14 -14.22 6.13
N ARG A 121 -1.11 -14.70 5.97
CA ARG A 121 -1.58 -15.95 6.60
C ARG A 121 -0.84 -17.19 6.08
N LEU A 122 -0.54 -17.24 4.78
CA LEU A 122 0.21 -18.35 4.19
C LEU A 122 1.65 -18.43 4.73
N HIS A 123 2.31 -17.27 4.94
CA HIS A 123 3.63 -17.24 5.57
C HIS A 123 3.60 -17.71 7.03
N SER A 124 2.58 -17.32 7.80
CA SER A 124 2.42 -17.82 9.17
C SER A 124 2.17 -19.34 9.23
N SER A 125 1.48 -19.90 8.23
CA SER A 125 1.19 -21.34 8.18
C SER A 125 2.40 -22.21 7.79
N MET A 126 3.41 -21.66 7.11
CA MET A 126 4.62 -22.39 6.70
C MET A 126 5.71 -22.44 7.77
N GLY A 127 5.65 -21.59 8.80
CA GLY A 127 6.62 -21.56 9.91
C GLY A 127 6.28 -22.45 11.10
N GLY A 128 5.22 -23.28 11.00
CA GLY A 128 4.66 -24.06 12.12
C GLY A 128 4.80 -25.58 12.00
N HIS A 129 5.91 -26.09 11.46
CA HIS A 129 6.26 -27.51 11.53
C HIS A 129 7.61 -27.68 12.24
N ASN A 130 7.65 -27.36 13.54
CA ASN A 130 8.66 -27.88 14.43
C ASN A 130 7.98 -28.41 15.70
N ASP A 131 8.32 -29.66 16.00
CA ASP A 131 8.25 -30.35 17.29
C ASP A 131 6.90 -30.86 17.79
N GLY A 132 6.52 -31.99 17.18
CA GLY A 132 5.84 -33.09 17.86
C GLY A 132 6.73 -34.34 17.97
N LYS A 133 8.05 -34.22 18.12
CA LYS A 133 8.88 -35.35 18.56
C LYS A 133 8.64 -35.56 20.05
N GLN A 134 7.69 -36.43 20.37
CA GLN A 134 7.62 -37.08 21.68
C GLN A 134 8.93 -37.84 21.88
N THR A 135 9.82 -37.29 22.71
CA THR A 135 10.91 -38.05 23.31
C THR A 135 10.28 -38.98 24.37
N PRO A 136 10.53 -40.30 24.31
CA PRO A 136 10.09 -41.19 25.36
C PRO A 136 10.91 -40.90 26.62
N SER A 137 10.22 -40.67 27.75
CA SER A 137 10.86 -40.59 29.07
C SER A 137 11.56 -41.92 29.39
N PRO A 138 12.81 -41.92 29.88
CA PRO A 138 13.44 -43.13 30.37
C PRO A 138 12.81 -43.49 31.73
N LEU A 139 12.20 -44.67 31.79
CA LEU A 139 11.79 -45.31 33.04
C LEU A 139 13.04 -45.60 33.87
N TYR A 140 13.14 -44.97 35.04
CA TYR A 140 14.02 -45.39 36.11
C TYR A 140 13.20 -46.16 37.15
N HIS A 141 13.64 -47.40 37.40
CA HIS A 141 13.26 -48.39 38.42
C HIS A 141 11.86 -49.01 38.37
#